data_AF-A0A358N9I8-F1
#
_entry.id   AF-A0A358N9I8-F1
#
_cell.length_a   1.000
_cell.length_b   1.000
_cell.length_c   1.000
_cell.angle_alpha   90.00
_cell.angle_beta   90.00
_cell.angle_gamma   90.00
#
_symmetry.space_group_name_H-M   'P 1'
#
loop_
_entity.id
_entity.type
_entity.pdbx_description
1 polymer ?
#
loop_
_entity_poly.entity_id
_entity_poly.type
_entity_poly.pdbx_seq_one_letter_code
_entity_poly.pdbx_strand_id
1 'polypeptide(L)'
;MRTFQILFTFICSVGCTNALQAEFNATDLQGEIQKTINRVQPAVVAIRGSRSAFSGVIVSTEGHVLSAGHAVKPGSRYQVILPDGRRFRARGKGSNPKIDCALVQITEEIKDLPFVQMGESSNLVANQPCIGISFPGGQGTREQPAVRFGRIVRRARPGGMLQSTALMEPGDSGGALFDMDGRVIGIHSRIGRSMTQNFEVPIDAYRKFWNELNAERIFTGNSRLILGIEARERADESGITVEKVLEGSVAEKSGIQVDDVITIINGDKTGSLTALRAALAKAAEKRLDKFPFEVKREDEVLSLEANFTNELPPPDIELPKYEPTEFSPPKPINQLADLPNQFVDLEQRLDDACVLIRSEFGTEDDTTSVTIGGTLIANSDLVVSKNSMIGTAPTAKFDGEPVELEVLQRDTDNDLVLLRSPSKHADGVSLNPDPDVATKAGVFIIAPDAKGPGQVSIVSAKSFRSQKQMSRGFLGVVPATFRKREGAVLNEVRLDGAAKKAGLKVGDVVTQMNDTVINTDSDMRAFLTKLDPRVTIIAKILREGEEIEKAITLGAFPSSSNHAADRMNKSGRRDGFSTVILHDANLQPEKCGGPVFDLSGNFIGMNIARNSRVRSYALPITVIKEFVEDQD
;
A
#
# COMPACT_ATOMS: atom_id res chain seq x y z
N MET A 1 -60.86 -22.93 58.60
CA MET A 1 -61.01 -23.56 57.27
C MET A 1 -59.63 -23.81 56.70
N ARG A 2 -59.38 -25.04 56.25
CA ARG A 2 -58.10 -25.53 55.73
C ARG A 2 -57.71 -24.81 54.44
N THR A 3 -56.44 -24.46 54.28
CA THR A 3 -55.86 -24.29 52.94
C THR A 3 -54.46 -24.90 52.90
N PHE A 4 -54.27 -25.70 51.86
CA PHE A 4 -53.19 -26.65 51.65
C PHE A 4 -51.85 -26.01 51.30
N GLN A 5 -50.81 -26.73 51.70
CA GLN A 5 -49.39 -26.57 51.38
C GLN A 5 -49.13 -27.02 49.92
N ILE A 6 -48.49 -26.19 49.10
CA ILE A 6 -47.80 -26.63 47.87
C ILE A 6 -46.44 -25.95 47.83
N LEU A 7 -45.40 -26.73 48.16
CA LEU A 7 -44.00 -26.39 48.02
C LEU A 7 -43.57 -26.82 46.60
N PHE A 8 -43.39 -25.88 45.68
CA PHE A 8 -42.77 -26.16 44.38
C PHE A 8 -41.25 -26.10 44.55
N THR A 9 -40.61 -27.26 44.62
CA THR A 9 -39.14 -27.38 44.50
C THR A 9 -38.77 -27.19 43.04
N PHE A 10 -38.34 -25.98 42.66
CA PHE A 10 -37.69 -25.76 41.37
C PHE A 10 -36.24 -26.26 41.48
N ILE A 11 -35.98 -27.46 40.94
CA ILE A 11 -34.62 -27.90 40.65
C ILE A 11 -34.17 -27.11 39.42
N CYS A 12 -33.52 -25.97 39.65
CA CYS A 12 -32.71 -25.32 38.62
C CYS A 12 -31.49 -26.20 38.36
N SER A 13 -31.58 -27.09 37.37
CA SER A 13 -30.39 -27.61 36.70
C SER A 13 -29.73 -26.44 35.98
N VAL A 14 -28.75 -25.82 36.63
CA VAL A 14 -27.79 -24.93 35.97
C VAL A 14 -26.95 -25.81 35.05
N GLY A 15 -27.47 -26.09 33.87
CA GLY A 15 -26.70 -26.59 32.75
C GLY A 15 -25.77 -25.46 32.29
N CYS A 16 -24.58 -25.40 32.90
CA CYS A 16 -23.46 -24.67 32.35
C CYS A 16 -23.18 -25.21 30.94
N THR A 17 -23.69 -24.53 29.92
CA THR A 17 -23.16 -24.65 28.57
C THR A 17 -21.94 -23.75 28.49
N ASN A 18 -20.85 -24.18 29.14
CA ASN A 18 -19.52 -23.75 28.72
C ASN A 18 -19.28 -24.37 27.35
N ALA A 19 -19.76 -23.71 26.31
CA ALA A 19 -19.19 -23.91 24.99
C ALA A 19 -17.71 -23.54 25.12
N LEU A 20 -16.85 -24.56 25.06
CA LEU A 20 -15.39 -24.41 24.95
C LEU A 20 -15.11 -23.38 23.87
N GLN A 21 -14.77 -22.16 24.28
CA GLN A 21 -14.25 -21.16 23.36
C GLN A 21 -12.91 -21.72 22.89
N ALA A 22 -12.84 -22.13 21.62
CA ALA A 22 -11.61 -22.67 21.05
C ALA A 22 -10.46 -21.70 21.36
N GLU A 23 -9.41 -22.22 21.98
CA GLU A 23 -8.22 -21.47 22.34
C GLU A 23 -7.61 -20.88 21.06
N PHE A 24 -7.18 -19.63 21.11
CA PHE A 24 -6.56 -18.98 19.96
C PHE A 24 -5.20 -19.63 19.69
N ASN A 25 -5.03 -20.20 18.50
CA ASN A 25 -3.77 -20.82 18.09
C ASN A 25 -3.15 -20.02 16.93
N ALA A 26 -2.07 -19.30 17.23
CA ALA A 26 -1.34 -18.50 16.24
C ALA A 26 -0.67 -19.35 15.16
N THR A 27 -0.20 -20.56 15.50
CA THR A 27 0.44 -21.48 14.57
C THR A 27 -0.55 -22.03 13.54
N ASP A 28 -1.76 -22.41 13.99
CA ASP A 28 -2.82 -22.85 13.08
C ASP A 28 -3.25 -21.72 12.15
N LEU A 29 -3.43 -20.50 12.70
CA LEU A 29 -3.74 -19.31 11.91
C LEU A 29 -2.65 -19.00 10.89
N GLN A 30 -1.36 -19.13 11.26
CA GLN A 30 -0.25 -18.99 10.32
C GLN A 30 -0.37 -19.98 9.15
N GLY A 31 -0.68 -21.24 9.46
CA GLY A 31 -0.87 -22.28 8.45
C GLY A 31 -2.04 -21.97 7.50
N GLU A 32 -3.16 -21.47 8.03
CA GLU A 32 -4.31 -21.02 7.23
C GLU A 32 -3.96 -19.82 6.33
N ILE A 33 -3.22 -18.85 6.87
CA ILE A 33 -2.75 -17.68 6.12
C ILE A 33 -1.89 -18.14 4.94
N GLN A 34 -0.89 -18.98 5.20
CA GLN A 34 0.03 -19.48 4.16
C GLN A 34 -0.69 -20.30 3.08
N LYS A 35 -1.61 -21.19 3.48
CA LYS A 35 -2.46 -21.94 2.54
C LYS A 35 -3.27 -20.99 1.65
N THR A 36 -3.84 -19.95 2.24
CA THR A 36 -4.63 -18.95 1.50
C THR A 36 -3.76 -18.18 0.52
N ILE A 37 -2.60 -17.67 0.94
CA ILE A 37 -1.64 -16.97 0.08
C ILE A 37 -1.29 -17.82 -1.14
N ASN A 38 -0.89 -19.09 -0.93
CA ASN A 38 -0.47 -19.98 -2.01
C ASN A 38 -1.59 -20.18 -3.06
N ARG A 39 -2.84 -20.22 -2.62
CA ARG A 39 -4.01 -20.37 -3.49
C ARG A 39 -4.32 -19.11 -4.29
N VAL A 40 -4.29 -17.92 -3.66
CA VAL A 40 -4.82 -16.70 -4.30
C VAL A 40 -3.76 -15.83 -4.96
N GLN A 41 -2.51 -15.88 -4.47
CA GLN A 41 -1.43 -15.02 -4.95
C GLN A 41 -1.20 -15.10 -6.47
N PRO A 42 -1.26 -16.28 -7.14
CA PRO A 42 -1.07 -16.37 -8.58
C PRO A 42 -2.03 -15.52 -9.43
N ALA A 43 -3.24 -15.24 -8.92
CA ALA A 43 -4.26 -14.47 -9.62
C ALA A 43 -4.15 -12.95 -9.38
N VAL A 44 -3.32 -12.51 -8.43
CA VAL A 44 -3.08 -11.09 -8.17
C VAL A 44 -2.00 -10.61 -9.12
N VAL A 45 -2.23 -9.48 -9.78
CA VAL A 45 -1.40 -9.01 -10.90
C VAL A 45 -0.96 -7.57 -10.75
N ALA A 46 0.19 -7.25 -11.33
CA ALA A 46 0.59 -5.87 -11.60
C ALA A 46 0.02 -5.42 -12.94
N ILE A 47 -0.53 -4.21 -13.00
CA ILE A 47 -1.05 -3.59 -14.22
C ILE A 47 -0.20 -2.36 -14.53
N ARG A 48 0.38 -2.31 -15.73
CA ARG A 48 1.21 -1.20 -16.20
C ARG A 48 0.58 -0.51 -17.41
N GLY A 49 0.33 0.78 -17.27
CA GLY A 49 0.01 1.70 -18.38
C GLY A 49 1.25 2.49 -18.81
N SER A 50 1.06 3.46 -19.71
CA SER A 50 2.17 4.29 -20.23
C SER A 50 2.84 5.15 -19.15
N ARG A 51 2.09 5.58 -18.12
CA ARG A 51 2.59 6.42 -17.01
C ARG A 51 2.02 6.01 -15.64
N SER A 52 1.35 4.87 -15.55
CA SER A 52 0.72 4.40 -14.32
C SER A 52 1.07 2.94 -14.06
N ALA A 53 1.20 2.59 -12.78
CA ALA A 53 1.33 1.23 -12.31
C ALA A 53 0.43 1.05 -11.09
N PHE A 54 -0.35 -0.02 -11.08
CA PHE A 54 -1.32 -0.34 -10.03
C PHE A 54 -1.54 -1.85 -10.01
N SER A 55 -2.42 -2.33 -9.13
CA SER A 55 -2.67 -3.76 -8.93
C SER A 55 -4.02 -4.20 -9.49
N GLY A 56 -4.23 -5.51 -9.64
CA GLY A 56 -5.50 -6.10 -10.01
C GLY A 56 -5.61 -7.55 -9.55
N VAL A 57 -6.78 -8.14 -9.74
CA VAL A 57 -7.02 -9.57 -9.48
C VAL A 57 -7.84 -10.20 -10.58
N ILE A 58 -7.38 -11.33 -11.10
CA ILE A 58 -8.07 -12.08 -12.15
C ILE A 58 -9.20 -12.91 -11.53
N VAL A 59 -10.42 -12.78 -12.03
CA VAL A 59 -11.60 -13.47 -11.49
C VAL A 59 -12.30 -14.40 -12.48
N SER A 60 -11.73 -14.61 -13.67
CA SER A 60 -12.31 -15.53 -14.65
C SER A 60 -11.25 -16.13 -15.58
N THR A 61 -11.61 -17.24 -16.23
CA THR A 61 -10.85 -17.88 -17.31
C THR A 61 -10.69 -16.98 -18.53
N GLU A 62 -11.67 -16.12 -18.79
CA GLU A 62 -11.66 -15.16 -19.90
C GLU A 62 -10.73 -13.98 -19.65
N GLY A 63 -10.14 -13.84 -18.46
CA GLY A 63 -9.18 -12.77 -18.18
C GLY A 63 -9.78 -11.45 -17.71
N HIS A 64 -10.93 -11.50 -17.02
CA HIS A 64 -11.49 -10.36 -16.32
C HIS A 64 -10.63 -10.02 -15.08
N VAL A 65 -10.11 -8.80 -15.03
CA VAL A 65 -9.24 -8.30 -13.95
C VAL A 65 -9.89 -7.13 -13.22
N LEU A 66 -10.26 -7.33 -11.96
CA LEU A 66 -10.83 -6.28 -11.12
C LEU A 66 -9.73 -5.31 -10.67
N SER A 67 -10.04 -4.02 -10.62
CA SER A 67 -9.12 -2.98 -10.15
C SER A 67 -9.87 -1.72 -9.69
N ALA A 68 -9.15 -0.72 -9.20
CA ALA A 68 -9.72 0.53 -8.69
C ALA A 68 -10.11 1.50 -9.83
N GLY A 69 -11.24 2.19 -9.65
CA GLY A 69 -11.83 3.13 -10.60
C GLY A 69 -10.91 4.28 -11.00
N HIS A 70 -10.23 4.88 -10.02
CA HIS A 70 -9.29 5.98 -10.24
C HIS A 70 -8.00 5.57 -10.97
N ALA A 71 -7.69 4.28 -11.04
CA ALA A 71 -6.48 3.76 -11.68
C ALA A 71 -6.70 3.41 -13.17
N VAL A 72 -7.90 2.95 -13.51
CA VAL A 72 -8.23 2.44 -14.84
C VAL A 72 -8.93 3.50 -15.68
N LYS A 73 -8.40 3.74 -16.88
CA LYS A 73 -9.01 4.56 -17.92
C LYS A 73 -9.58 3.64 -19.01
N PRO A 74 -10.91 3.65 -19.24
CA PRO A 74 -11.55 2.94 -20.34
C PRO A 74 -10.82 3.16 -21.68
N GLY A 75 -10.64 2.08 -22.42
CA GLY A 75 -9.97 2.02 -23.71
C GLY A 75 -8.46 2.21 -23.77
N SER A 76 -7.85 2.50 -22.62
CA SER A 76 -6.40 2.52 -22.55
C SER A 76 -5.85 1.10 -22.64
N ARG A 77 -4.69 0.97 -23.30
CA ARG A 77 -3.93 -0.28 -23.33
C ARG A 77 -3.10 -0.43 -22.06
N TYR A 78 -3.10 -1.63 -21.52
CA TYR A 78 -2.35 -2.02 -20.34
C TYR A 78 -1.53 -3.29 -20.62
N GLN A 79 -0.50 -3.50 -19.81
CA GLN A 79 0.18 -4.79 -19.67
C GLN A 79 -0.16 -5.34 -18.28
N VAL A 80 -0.73 -6.55 -18.24
CA VAL A 80 -0.95 -7.32 -17.02
C VAL A 80 0.25 -8.24 -16.82
N ILE A 81 0.81 -8.27 -15.61
CA ILE A 81 2.01 -9.04 -15.26
C ILE A 81 1.66 -9.93 -14.07
N LEU A 82 1.81 -11.23 -14.23
CA LEU A 82 1.55 -12.22 -13.18
C LEU A 82 2.78 -12.40 -12.27
N PRO A 83 2.61 -12.96 -11.06
CA PRO A 83 3.73 -13.26 -10.16
C PRO A 83 4.74 -14.25 -10.74
N ASP A 84 4.33 -15.08 -11.70
CA ASP A 84 5.21 -16.02 -12.43
C ASP A 84 6.03 -15.35 -13.55
N GLY A 85 5.86 -14.04 -13.76
CA GLY A 85 6.56 -13.24 -14.76
C GLY A 85 5.89 -13.21 -16.14
N ARG A 86 4.82 -13.98 -16.39
CA ARG A 86 4.05 -13.91 -17.64
C ARG A 86 3.43 -12.52 -17.81
N ARG A 87 3.38 -12.05 -19.06
CA ARG A 87 2.91 -10.70 -19.42
C ARG A 87 1.89 -10.79 -20.53
N PHE A 88 0.75 -10.14 -20.33
CA PHE A 88 -0.36 -10.16 -21.28
C PHE A 88 -0.82 -8.74 -21.61
N ARG A 89 -1.25 -8.55 -22.86
CA ARG A 89 -1.93 -7.33 -23.30
C ARG A 89 -3.32 -7.31 -22.72
N ALA A 90 -3.71 -6.12 -22.27
CA ALA A 90 -5.03 -5.90 -21.70
C ALA A 90 -5.57 -4.53 -22.10
N ARG A 91 -6.88 -4.35 -21.92
CA ARG A 91 -7.60 -3.12 -22.22
C ARG A 91 -8.46 -2.70 -21.04
N GLY A 92 -8.44 -1.41 -20.71
CA GLY A 92 -9.38 -0.85 -19.74
C GLY A 92 -10.80 -0.95 -20.26
N LYS A 93 -11.71 -1.53 -19.47
CA LYS A 93 -13.13 -1.68 -19.80
C LYS A 93 -13.92 -0.57 -19.10
N GLY A 94 -14.83 -0.91 -18.20
CA GLY A 94 -15.65 0.05 -17.48
C GLY A 94 -14.95 0.57 -16.23
N SER A 95 -15.21 1.83 -15.90
CA SER A 95 -14.75 2.45 -14.67
C SER A 95 -15.85 3.30 -14.04
N ASN A 96 -16.02 3.17 -12.73
CA ASN A 96 -16.92 3.99 -11.92
C ASN A 96 -16.14 4.78 -10.87
N PRO A 97 -15.79 6.05 -11.15
CA PRO A 97 -15.05 6.89 -10.22
C PRO A 97 -15.79 7.21 -8.91
N LYS A 98 -17.13 7.13 -8.89
CA LYS A 98 -17.94 7.48 -7.72
C LYS A 98 -17.78 6.47 -6.59
N ILE A 99 -17.81 5.19 -6.92
CA ILE A 99 -17.62 4.09 -5.96
C ILE A 99 -16.25 3.41 -6.09
N ASP A 100 -15.45 3.87 -7.05
CA ASP A 100 -14.05 3.50 -7.27
C ASP A 100 -13.81 2.05 -7.72
N CYS A 101 -14.72 1.46 -8.51
CA CYS A 101 -14.52 0.16 -9.14
C CYS A 101 -14.19 0.29 -10.64
N ALA A 102 -13.36 -0.62 -11.16
CA ALA A 102 -13.10 -0.74 -12.58
C ALA A 102 -12.72 -2.17 -13.00
N LEU A 103 -12.76 -2.40 -14.30
CA LEU A 103 -12.40 -3.65 -14.93
C LEU A 103 -11.35 -3.43 -16.01
N VAL A 104 -10.36 -4.31 -16.01
CA VAL A 104 -9.37 -4.49 -17.08
C VAL A 104 -9.59 -5.88 -17.67
N GLN A 105 -9.49 -5.99 -18.99
CA GLN A 105 -9.70 -7.25 -19.71
C GLN A 105 -8.40 -7.66 -20.40
N ILE A 106 -7.87 -8.84 -20.08
CA ILE A 106 -6.81 -9.46 -20.86
C ILE A 106 -7.37 -9.81 -22.24
N THR A 107 -6.66 -9.42 -23.31
CA THR A 107 -7.15 -9.55 -24.70
C THR A 107 -6.61 -10.78 -25.43
N GLU A 108 -5.86 -11.62 -24.73
CA GLU A 108 -5.22 -12.83 -25.25
C GLU A 108 -5.92 -14.06 -24.68
N GLU A 109 -6.10 -15.12 -25.48
CA GLU A 109 -6.61 -16.41 -25.01
C GLU A 109 -5.49 -17.19 -24.31
N ILE A 110 -5.73 -17.65 -23.08
CA ILE A 110 -4.72 -18.27 -22.22
C ILE A 110 -5.30 -19.52 -21.57
N LYS A 111 -4.70 -20.68 -21.87
CA LYS A 111 -5.19 -22.00 -21.42
C LYS A 111 -5.11 -22.20 -19.90
N ASP A 112 -4.10 -21.64 -19.26
CA ASP A 112 -3.78 -21.85 -17.85
C ASP A 112 -3.63 -20.51 -17.11
N LEU A 113 -4.71 -19.73 -17.11
CA LEU A 113 -4.77 -18.45 -16.41
C LEU A 113 -5.23 -18.67 -14.96
N PRO A 114 -4.43 -18.28 -13.94
CA PRO A 114 -4.89 -18.33 -12.55
C PRO A 114 -5.98 -17.27 -12.32
N PHE A 115 -7.05 -17.67 -11.64
CA PHE A 115 -8.13 -16.77 -11.23
C PHE A 115 -8.70 -17.18 -9.87
N VAL A 116 -9.42 -16.28 -9.23
CA VAL A 116 -10.03 -16.48 -7.90
C VAL A 116 -11.52 -16.18 -7.93
N GLN A 117 -12.24 -16.81 -7.00
CA GLN A 117 -13.68 -16.62 -6.88
C GLN A 117 -14.03 -15.30 -6.18
N MET A 118 -15.02 -14.58 -6.73
CA MET A 118 -15.67 -13.47 -6.02
C MET A 118 -16.54 -13.99 -4.87
N GLY A 119 -16.33 -13.43 -3.67
CA GLY A 119 -17.12 -13.74 -2.47
C GLY A 119 -18.40 -12.90 -2.34
N GLU A 120 -18.85 -12.74 -1.09
CA GLU A 120 -20.01 -11.94 -0.70
C GLU A 120 -19.64 -10.98 0.42
N SER A 121 -19.43 -9.71 0.09
CA SER A 121 -19.01 -8.71 1.07
C SER A 121 -20.11 -8.35 2.08
N SER A 122 -21.37 -8.60 1.74
CA SER A 122 -22.53 -8.42 2.62
C SER A 122 -22.52 -9.31 3.85
N ASN A 123 -21.88 -10.49 3.75
CA ASN A 123 -21.92 -11.52 4.79
C ASN A 123 -20.73 -11.44 5.76
N LEU A 124 -19.74 -10.58 5.46
CA LEU A 124 -18.57 -10.40 6.32
C LEU A 124 -18.98 -10.05 7.74
N VAL A 125 -18.14 -10.38 8.72
CA VAL A 125 -18.34 -10.04 10.14
C VAL A 125 -17.12 -9.31 10.71
N ALA A 126 -17.32 -8.48 11.73
CA ALA A 126 -16.19 -7.82 12.40
C ALA A 126 -15.25 -8.86 13.02
N ASN A 127 -13.95 -8.59 13.00
CA ASN A 127 -12.88 -9.50 13.44
C ASN A 127 -12.72 -10.78 12.61
N GLN A 128 -13.39 -10.91 11.47
CA GLN A 128 -13.07 -11.96 10.51
C GLN A 128 -11.65 -11.72 9.95
N PRO A 129 -10.75 -12.72 9.97
CA PRO A 129 -9.42 -12.60 9.37
C PRO A 129 -9.50 -12.37 7.86
N CYS A 130 -8.55 -11.61 7.33
CA CYS A 130 -8.45 -11.30 5.91
C CYS A 130 -6.99 -11.11 5.50
N ILE A 131 -6.71 -11.31 4.21
CA ILE A 131 -5.38 -11.14 3.63
C ILE A 131 -5.48 -10.13 2.48
N GLY A 132 -4.71 -9.06 2.54
CA GLY A 132 -4.53 -8.12 1.43
C GLY A 132 -3.31 -8.51 0.60
N ILE A 133 -3.45 -8.55 -0.72
CA ILE A 133 -2.33 -8.79 -1.64
C ILE A 133 -2.36 -7.75 -2.76
N SER A 134 -1.20 -7.15 -3.00
CA SER A 134 -1.02 -6.13 -4.04
C SER A 134 0.42 -6.10 -4.55
N PHE A 135 0.65 -5.38 -5.64
CA PHE A 135 1.97 -5.01 -6.12
C PHE A 135 2.24 -3.56 -5.69
N PRO A 136 2.87 -3.34 -4.52
CA PRO A 136 3.14 -1.99 -4.06
C PRO A 136 4.03 -1.24 -5.05
N GLY A 137 3.77 0.06 -5.21
CA GLY A 137 4.64 0.92 -5.99
C GLY A 137 6.03 1.04 -5.36
N GLY A 138 7.06 1.28 -6.19
CA GLY A 138 8.43 1.55 -5.70
C GLY A 138 9.44 0.41 -5.92
N GLN A 139 10.44 0.31 -5.04
CA GLN A 139 11.68 -0.47 -5.17
C GLN A 139 11.49 -1.98 -5.26
N GLY A 140 12.20 -2.66 -6.19
CA GLY A 140 12.58 -4.09 -6.11
C GLY A 140 11.46 -5.14 -6.18
N THR A 141 10.32 -4.88 -5.55
CA THR A 141 9.10 -5.70 -5.48
C THR A 141 8.21 -5.52 -6.70
N ARG A 142 8.61 -4.76 -7.73
CA ARG A 142 7.75 -4.46 -8.89
C ARG A 142 7.27 -5.68 -9.66
N GLU A 143 7.82 -6.84 -9.35
CA GLU A 143 7.50 -8.14 -9.94
C GLU A 143 7.11 -9.19 -8.87
N GLN A 144 7.01 -8.80 -7.59
CA GLN A 144 6.51 -9.69 -6.53
C GLN A 144 5.37 -9.03 -5.75
N PRO A 145 4.25 -9.76 -5.54
CA PRO A 145 3.17 -9.26 -4.70
C PRO A 145 3.61 -9.22 -3.23
N ALA A 146 3.12 -8.22 -2.50
CA ALA A 146 3.26 -8.11 -1.06
C ALA A 146 1.93 -8.50 -0.39
N VAL A 147 2.04 -9.31 0.65
CA VAL A 147 0.96 -9.83 1.47
C VAL A 147 0.88 -9.05 2.78
N ARG A 148 -0.34 -8.74 3.21
CA ARG A 148 -0.62 -8.06 4.48
C ARG A 148 -1.74 -8.79 5.19
N PHE A 149 -1.54 -9.07 6.48
CA PHE A 149 -2.54 -9.75 7.28
C PHE A 149 -3.37 -8.73 8.05
N GLY A 150 -4.65 -9.02 8.21
CA GLY A 150 -5.51 -8.18 9.02
C GLY A 150 -6.86 -8.81 9.31
N ARG A 151 -7.79 -7.97 9.72
CA ARG A 151 -9.17 -8.34 9.99
C ARG A 151 -10.13 -7.30 9.46
N ILE A 152 -11.39 -7.71 9.28
CA ILE A 152 -12.48 -6.81 8.99
C ILE A 152 -12.78 -5.96 10.24
N VAL A 153 -12.72 -4.64 10.09
CA VAL A 153 -13.06 -3.67 11.14
C VAL A 153 -14.53 -3.29 11.02
N ARG A 154 -14.95 -2.91 9.81
CA ARG A 154 -16.32 -2.45 9.55
C ARG A 154 -16.80 -2.97 8.22
N ARG A 155 -17.98 -3.58 8.25
CA ARG A 155 -18.72 -4.02 7.06
C ARG A 155 -19.12 -2.83 6.19
N ALA A 156 -19.27 -3.07 4.89
CA ALA A 156 -19.78 -2.06 3.98
C ALA A 156 -21.25 -1.74 4.31
N ARG A 157 -21.56 -0.45 4.49
CA ARG A 157 -22.95 0.02 4.42
C ARG A 157 -23.38 0.10 2.94
N PRO A 158 -24.69 0.09 2.62
CA PRO A 158 -25.14 0.29 1.23
C PRO A 158 -24.49 1.53 0.60
N GLY A 159 -23.76 1.36 -0.51
CA GLY A 159 -23.02 2.44 -1.19
C GLY A 159 -21.76 2.93 -0.47
N GLY A 160 -21.35 2.28 0.63
CA GLY A 160 -20.14 2.59 1.39
C GLY A 160 -19.00 1.61 1.11
N MET A 161 -17.86 1.86 1.75
CA MET A 161 -16.65 1.05 1.64
C MET A 161 -16.52 0.05 2.80
N LEU A 162 -15.82 -1.05 2.52
CA LEU A 162 -15.30 -1.96 3.54
C LEU A 162 -14.13 -1.27 4.26
N GLN A 163 -13.88 -1.64 5.51
CA GLN A 163 -12.69 -1.24 6.24
C GLN A 163 -12.02 -2.45 6.88
N SER A 164 -10.72 -2.60 6.64
CA SER A 164 -9.88 -3.64 7.24
C SER A 164 -8.67 -3.07 7.98
N THR A 165 -8.00 -3.92 8.76
CA THR A 165 -6.67 -3.61 9.31
C THR A 165 -5.53 -4.03 8.38
N ALA A 166 -5.81 -4.68 7.26
CA ALA A 166 -4.78 -4.97 6.26
C ALA A 166 -4.25 -3.65 5.73
N LEU A 167 -2.97 -3.36 6.00
CA LEU A 167 -2.40 -2.05 5.75
C LEU A 167 -2.35 -1.75 4.24
N MET A 168 -2.38 -0.48 3.87
CA MET A 168 -2.31 -0.07 2.47
C MET A 168 -1.42 1.17 2.29
N GLU A 169 -0.77 1.27 1.13
CA GLU A 169 -0.03 2.43 0.67
C GLU A 169 -0.28 2.74 -0.82
N PRO A 170 0.10 3.94 -1.32
CA PRO A 170 0.05 4.23 -2.75
C PRO A 170 0.74 3.17 -3.61
N GLY A 171 0.02 2.71 -4.64
CA GLY A 171 0.44 1.61 -5.53
C GLY A 171 -0.28 0.29 -5.23
N ASP A 172 -0.80 0.11 -4.02
CA ASP A 172 -1.64 -1.06 -3.69
C ASP A 172 -3.04 -0.98 -4.32
N SER A 173 -3.47 0.20 -4.78
CA SER A 173 -4.77 0.44 -5.40
C SER A 173 -5.06 -0.60 -6.48
N GLY A 174 -6.24 -1.21 -6.42
CA GLY A 174 -6.68 -2.29 -7.29
C GLY A 174 -6.26 -3.69 -6.83
N GLY A 175 -5.40 -3.81 -5.82
CA GLY A 175 -5.08 -5.09 -5.18
C GLY A 175 -6.28 -5.68 -4.45
N ALA A 176 -6.20 -6.94 -4.06
CA ALA A 176 -7.35 -7.69 -3.57
C ALA A 176 -7.24 -8.00 -2.08
N LEU A 177 -8.39 -7.91 -1.40
CA LEU A 177 -8.61 -8.40 -0.05
C LEU A 177 -9.35 -9.75 -0.13
N PHE A 178 -8.84 -10.74 0.58
CA PHE A 178 -9.33 -12.11 0.58
C PHE A 178 -9.81 -12.54 1.96
N ASP A 179 -10.81 -13.43 2.00
CA ASP A 179 -11.08 -14.23 3.19
C ASP A 179 -10.14 -15.46 3.27
N MET A 180 -10.19 -16.21 4.37
CA MET A 180 -9.36 -17.42 4.55
C MET A 180 -9.78 -18.60 3.64
N ASP A 181 -10.90 -18.49 2.93
CA ASP A 181 -11.29 -19.44 1.88
C ASP A 181 -10.81 -18.99 0.49
N GLY A 182 -10.02 -17.91 0.41
CA GLY A 182 -9.40 -17.44 -0.81
C GLY A 182 -10.38 -16.79 -1.80
N ARG A 183 -11.56 -16.38 -1.34
CA ARG A 183 -12.47 -15.57 -2.16
C ARG A 183 -12.07 -14.11 -2.06
N VAL A 184 -12.12 -13.38 -3.18
CA VAL A 184 -11.96 -11.92 -3.14
C VAL A 184 -13.21 -11.28 -2.54
N ILE A 185 -13.03 -10.51 -1.47
CA ILE A 185 -14.10 -9.86 -0.70
C ILE A 185 -14.08 -8.33 -0.81
N GLY A 186 -12.99 -7.76 -1.32
CA GLY A 186 -12.88 -6.34 -1.61
C GLY A 186 -11.65 -6.00 -2.45
N ILE A 187 -11.64 -4.80 -3.01
CA ILE A 187 -10.54 -4.27 -3.82
C ILE A 187 -9.97 -3.01 -3.15
N HIS A 188 -8.67 -2.99 -2.89
CA HIS A 188 -7.93 -1.88 -2.30
C HIS A 188 -8.15 -0.57 -3.08
N SER A 189 -8.54 0.50 -2.37
CA SER A 189 -8.91 1.78 -3.00
C SER A 189 -8.21 2.98 -2.37
N ARG A 190 -8.43 3.25 -1.08
CA ARG A 190 -7.92 4.49 -0.45
C ARG A 190 -7.56 4.32 1.01
N ILE A 191 -6.61 5.14 1.46
CA ILE A 191 -6.17 5.21 2.86
C ILE A 191 -6.67 6.47 3.55
N GLY A 192 -6.92 6.36 4.85
CA GLY A 192 -7.15 7.51 5.73
C GLY A 192 -5.87 8.06 6.34
N ARG A 193 -6.05 9.01 7.28
CA ARG A 193 -4.92 9.64 7.99
C ARG A 193 -4.27 8.67 8.98
N SER A 194 -5.08 7.91 9.72
CA SER A 194 -4.59 6.89 10.67
C SER A 194 -4.17 5.61 9.94
N MET A 195 -3.16 4.91 10.46
CA MET A 195 -2.74 3.57 10.02
C MET A 195 -3.88 2.55 9.97
N THR A 196 -4.87 2.69 10.85
CA THR A 196 -6.04 1.78 10.97
C THR A 196 -7.16 2.07 9.98
N GLN A 197 -7.00 3.09 9.13
CA GLN A 197 -7.99 3.49 8.11
C GLN A 197 -7.53 3.02 6.73
N ASN A 198 -7.88 1.80 6.36
CA ASN A 198 -7.69 1.23 5.03
C ASN A 198 -9.06 0.87 4.48
N PHE A 199 -9.38 1.30 3.25
CA PHE A 199 -10.71 1.17 2.69
C PHE A 199 -10.69 0.44 1.35
N GLU A 200 -11.58 -0.53 1.24
CA GLU A 200 -11.77 -1.36 0.06
C GLU A 200 -13.14 -1.13 -0.57
N VAL A 201 -13.20 -1.20 -1.88
CA VAL A 201 -14.47 -1.31 -2.60
C VAL A 201 -15.02 -2.72 -2.37
N PRO A 202 -16.25 -2.87 -1.82
CA PRO A 202 -16.81 -4.20 -1.53
C PRO A 202 -17.00 -5.00 -2.80
N ILE A 203 -16.74 -6.32 -2.78
CA ILE A 203 -16.84 -7.14 -3.99
C ILE A 203 -18.25 -7.16 -4.59
N ASP A 204 -19.29 -6.99 -3.78
CA ASP A 204 -20.68 -6.95 -4.25
C ASP A 204 -20.94 -5.75 -5.18
N ALA A 205 -20.14 -4.69 -5.08
CA ALA A 205 -20.21 -3.58 -6.03
C ALA A 205 -19.79 -4.02 -7.44
N TYR A 206 -18.77 -4.86 -7.57
CA TYR A 206 -18.34 -5.40 -8.86
C TYR A 206 -19.36 -6.38 -9.42
N ARG A 207 -19.95 -7.23 -8.56
CA ARG A 207 -21.05 -8.14 -8.96
C ARG A 207 -22.27 -7.36 -9.45
N LYS A 208 -22.65 -6.29 -8.72
CA LYS A 208 -23.79 -5.45 -9.06
C LYS A 208 -23.63 -4.73 -10.40
N PHE A 209 -22.44 -4.20 -10.67
CA PHE A 209 -22.15 -3.41 -11.87
C PHE A 209 -21.40 -4.21 -12.94
N TRP A 210 -21.54 -5.54 -12.93
CA TRP A 210 -20.75 -6.42 -13.78
C TRP A 210 -20.90 -6.10 -15.28
N ASN A 211 -22.13 -5.85 -15.71
CA ASN A 211 -22.44 -5.47 -17.08
C ASN A 211 -21.82 -4.10 -17.42
N GLU A 212 -22.00 -3.09 -16.57
CA GLU A 212 -21.41 -1.75 -16.75
C GLU A 212 -19.89 -1.78 -16.79
N LEU A 213 -19.27 -2.60 -15.95
CA LEU A 213 -17.83 -2.82 -15.91
C LEU A 213 -17.33 -3.47 -17.21
N ASN A 214 -18.14 -4.25 -17.91
CA ASN A 214 -17.79 -4.83 -19.19
C ASN A 214 -18.00 -3.89 -20.39
N ALA A 215 -18.69 -2.76 -20.19
CA ALA A 215 -18.77 -1.69 -21.17
C ALA A 215 -17.50 -0.82 -21.12
N GLU A 216 -16.95 -0.46 -22.26
CA GLU A 216 -15.72 0.32 -22.33
C GLU A 216 -15.99 1.83 -22.16
N ARG A 217 -16.37 2.25 -20.95
CA ARG A 217 -16.70 3.65 -20.65
C ARG A 217 -16.66 3.98 -19.17
N ILE A 218 -16.79 5.26 -18.87
CA ILE A 218 -17.03 5.74 -17.51
C ILE A 218 -18.53 5.69 -17.21
N PHE A 219 -18.92 5.23 -16.02
CA PHE A 219 -20.30 5.23 -15.54
C PHE A 219 -20.39 5.61 -14.06
N THR A 220 -21.55 6.07 -13.59
CA THR A 220 -21.76 6.44 -12.17
C THR A 220 -22.91 5.69 -11.50
N GLY A 221 -23.63 4.88 -12.27
CA GLY A 221 -24.75 4.04 -11.87
C GLY A 221 -25.24 3.22 -13.08
N ASN A 222 -26.40 2.59 -12.95
CA ASN A 222 -26.97 1.79 -14.04
C ASN A 222 -27.29 2.70 -15.23
N SER A 223 -26.79 2.34 -16.42
CA SER A 223 -26.96 3.14 -17.63
C SER A 223 -28.36 2.95 -18.21
N ARG A 224 -29.15 4.02 -18.27
CA ARG A 224 -30.33 4.14 -19.14
C ARG A 224 -29.96 5.07 -20.29
N LEU A 225 -30.54 4.87 -21.47
CA LEU A 225 -30.44 5.87 -22.53
C LEU A 225 -31.13 7.15 -22.06
N ILE A 226 -30.37 8.25 -22.00
CA ILE A 226 -30.87 9.56 -21.62
C ILE A 226 -30.59 10.51 -22.77
N LEU A 227 -31.65 11.10 -23.29
CA LEU A 227 -31.55 12.06 -24.40
C LEU A 227 -30.89 13.38 -23.93
N GLY A 228 -31.14 13.77 -22.68
CA GLY A 228 -30.57 14.98 -22.06
C GLY A 228 -31.39 16.24 -22.28
N ILE A 229 -32.70 16.13 -22.07
CA ILE A 229 -33.68 17.23 -22.17
C ILE A 229 -34.48 17.36 -20.87
N GLU A 230 -34.96 18.57 -20.57
CA GLU A 230 -36.15 18.78 -19.73
C GLU A 230 -37.32 19.05 -20.69
N ALA A 231 -38.46 18.38 -20.46
CA ALA A 231 -39.59 18.43 -21.39
C ALA A 231 -40.92 18.35 -20.65
N ARG A 232 -41.94 18.96 -21.24
CA ARG A 232 -43.31 18.98 -20.74
C ARG A 232 -44.25 18.26 -21.69
N GLU A 233 -45.15 17.46 -21.12
CA GLU A 233 -46.23 16.80 -21.86
C GLU A 233 -47.24 17.84 -22.36
N ARG A 234 -47.76 17.64 -23.56
CA ARG A 234 -48.81 18.50 -24.12
C ARG A 234 -50.18 17.94 -23.76
N ALA A 235 -51.12 18.84 -23.45
CA ALA A 235 -52.49 18.45 -23.07
C ALA A 235 -53.27 17.76 -24.20
N ASP A 236 -52.87 17.98 -25.45
CA ASP A 236 -53.45 17.36 -26.65
C ASP A 236 -52.79 16.01 -27.01
N GLU A 237 -51.85 15.53 -26.19
CA GLU A 237 -51.05 14.31 -26.40
C GLU A 237 -50.32 14.24 -27.76
N SER A 238 -50.19 15.36 -28.47
CA SER A 238 -49.58 15.43 -29.80
C SER A 238 -48.07 15.24 -29.80
N GLY A 239 -47.44 15.30 -28.62
CA GLY A 239 -46.00 15.16 -28.43
C GLY A 239 -45.56 15.64 -27.05
N ILE A 240 -44.24 15.68 -26.86
CA ILE A 240 -43.61 16.33 -25.71
C ILE A 240 -42.83 17.55 -26.18
N THR A 241 -43.01 18.68 -25.52
CA THR A 241 -42.29 19.93 -25.84
C THR A 241 -40.99 19.97 -25.05
N VAL A 242 -39.87 20.22 -25.74
CA VAL A 242 -38.55 20.40 -25.15
C VAL A 242 -38.48 21.79 -24.52
N GLU A 243 -38.34 21.85 -23.20
CA GLU A 243 -38.20 23.12 -22.46
C GLU A 243 -36.72 23.50 -22.29
N LYS A 244 -35.84 22.51 -22.29
CA LYS A 244 -34.39 22.71 -22.15
C LYS A 244 -33.61 21.56 -22.76
N VAL A 245 -32.49 21.91 -23.38
CA VAL A 245 -31.48 20.97 -23.87
C VAL A 245 -30.23 21.11 -23.00
N LEU A 246 -29.71 20.00 -22.48
CA LEU A 246 -28.50 20.00 -21.66
C LEU A 246 -27.25 20.05 -22.55
N GLU A 247 -26.28 20.89 -22.19
CA GLU A 247 -25.00 21.00 -22.90
C GLU A 247 -24.24 19.66 -22.92
N GLY A 248 -23.68 19.29 -24.06
CA GLY A 248 -22.95 18.04 -24.30
C GLY A 248 -23.83 16.79 -24.42
N SER A 249 -25.15 16.92 -24.32
CA SER A 249 -26.11 15.80 -24.37
C SER A 249 -26.25 15.17 -25.75
N VAL A 250 -26.94 14.02 -25.81
CA VAL A 250 -27.33 13.41 -27.09
C VAL A 250 -28.27 14.34 -27.85
N ALA A 251 -29.24 14.97 -27.16
CA ALA A 251 -30.18 15.92 -27.76
C ALA A 251 -29.47 17.05 -28.50
N GLU A 252 -28.54 17.73 -27.82
CA GLU A 252 -27.77 18.84 -28.40
C GLU A 252 -26.98 18.37 -29.64
N LYS A 253 -26.24 17.27 -29.51
CA LYS A 253 -25.45 16.69 -30.61
C LYS A 253 -26.29 16.22 -31.80
N SER A 254 -27.56 15.92 -31.55
CA SER A 254 -28.52 15.47 -32.56
C SER A 254 -29.31 16.63 -33.18
N GLY A 255 -29.05 17.86 -32.75
CA GLY A 255 -29.69 19.07 -33.28
C GLY A 255 -31.08 19.35 -32.73
N ILE A 256 -31.49 18.71 -31.63
CA ILE A 256 -32.73 19.02 -30.92
C ILE A 256 -32.59 20.39 -30.23
N GLN A 257 -33.61 21.23 -30.33
CA GLN A 257 -33.65 22.60 -29.83
C GLN A 257 -34.75 22.79 -28.79
N VAL A 258 -34.66 23.89 -28.04
CA VAL A 258 -35.78 24.36 -27.19
C VAL A 258 -36.98 24.65 -28.09
N ASP A 259 -38.18 24.37 -27.59
CA ASP A 259 -39.48 24.47 -28.26
C ASP A 259 -39.75 23.40 -29.34
N ASP A 260 -38.80 22.51 -29.67
CA ASP A 260 -39.08 21.32 -30.47
C ASP A 260 -40.17 20.47 -29.79
N VAL A 261 -41.11 19.97 -30.59
CA VAL A 261 -42.10 18.98 -30.14
C VAL A 261 -41.72 17.61 -30.67
N ILE A 262 -41.24 16.71 -29.80
CA ILE A 262 -40.90 15.33 -30.18
C ILE A 262 -42.19 14.54 -30.34
N THR A 263 -42.41 13.97 -31.53
CA THR A 263 -43.66 13.28 -31.90
C THR A 263 -43.46 11.79 -32.11
N ILE A 264 -42.33 11.36 -32.68
CA ILE A 264 -42.00 9.95 -32.94
C ILE A 264 -40.57 9.65 -32.51
N ILE A 265 -40.35 8.45 -31.96
CA ILE A 265 -39.05 7.93 -31.56
C ILE A 265 -38.91 6.51 -32.08
N ASN A 266 -37.94 6.29 -32.96
CA ASN A 266 -37.68 4.97 -33.55
C ASN A 266 -38.95 4.29 -34.12
N GLY A 267 -39.82 5.08 -34.75
CA GLY A 267 -41.10 4.63 -35.33
C GLY A 267 -42.29 4.56 -34.36
N ASP A 268 -42.08 4.74 -33.04
CA ASP A 268 -43.15 4.75 -32.04
C ASP A 268 -43.61 6.18 -31.72
N LYS A 269 -44.92 6.47 -31.80
CA LYS A 269 -45.48 7.77 -31.39
C LYS A 269 -45.26 8.02 -29.90
N THR A 270 -44.87 9.25 -29.55
CA THR A 270 -44.55 9.64 -28.17
C THR A 270 -45.38 10.86 -27.75
N GLY A 271 -46.48 10.63 -27.04
CA GLY A 271 -47.33 11.70 -26.47
C GLY A 271 -47.05 12.03 -25.00
N SER A 272 -46.17 11.26 -24.33
CA SER A 272 -45.88 11.42 -22.90
C SER A 272 -44.41 11.13 -22.58
N LEU A 273 -43.93 11.61 -21.44
CA LEU A 273 -42.59 11.31 -20.94
C LEU A 273 -42.45 9.81 -20.59
N THR A 274 -43.55 9.13 -20.29
CA THR A 274 -43.56 7.67 -20.09
C THR A 274 -43.33 6.94 -21.41
N ALA A 275 -43.99 7.35 -22.48
CA ALA A 275 -43.79 6.79 -23.83
C ALA A 275 -42.35 7.06 -24.33
N LEU A 276 -41.81 8.27 -24.11
CA LEU A 276 -40.41 8.60 -24.38
C LEU A 276 -39.46 7.60 -23.70
N ARG A 277 -39.63 7.40 -22.39
CA ARG A 277 -38.79 6.49 -21.62
C ARG A 277 -38.92 5.05 -22.09
N ALA A 278 -40.12 4.60 -22.43
CA ALA A 278 -40.37 3.26 -22.96
C ALA A 278 -39.71 3.05 -24.34
N ALA A 279 -39.81 4.03 -25.24
CA ALA A 279 -39.16 3.98 -26.55
C ALA A 279 -37.62 3.94 -26.43
N LEU A 280 -37.05 4.78 -25.56
CA LEU A 280 -35.62 4.73 -25.23
C LEU A 280 -35.22 3.38 -24.61
N ALA A 281 -36.03 2.81 -23.73
CA ALA A 281 -35.79 1.50 -23.12
C ALA A 281 -35.82 0.37 -24.18
N LYS A 282 -36.81 0.38 -25.09
CA LYS A 282 -36.93 -0.56 -26.20
C LYS A 282 -35.76 -0.45 -27.19
N ALA A 283 -35.31 0.76 -27.49
CA ALA A 283 -34.12 0.99 -28.31
C ALA A 283 -32.84 0.47 -27.61
N ALA A 284 -32.75 0.68 -26.29
CA ALA A 284 -31.72 0.13 -25.43
C ALA A 284 -31.68 -1.42 -25.45
N GLU A 285 -32.82 -2.08 -25.29
CA GLU A 285 -32.95 -3.55 -25.36
C GLU A 285 -32.45 -4.11 -26.69
N LYS A 286 -32.76 -3.40 -27.79
CA LYS A 286 -32.30 -3.75 -29.14
C LYS A 286 -30.86 -3.32 -29.44
N ARG A 287 -30.19 -2.64 -28.49
CA ARG A 287 -28.83 -2.08 -28.64
C ARG A 287 -28.66 -1.19 -29.88
N LEU A 288 -29.67 -0.40 -30.22
CA LEU A 288 -29.59 0.55 -31.33
C LEU A 288 -28.70 1.73 -30.91
N ASP A 289 -27.56 1.88 -31.57
CA ASP A 289 -26.59 2.96 -31.33
C ASP A 289 -27.04 4.29 -31.95
N LYS A 290 -27.84 4.22 -33.02
CA LYS A 290 -28.47 5.35 -33.66
C LYS A 290 -29.90 5.01 -34.05
N PHE A 291 -30.81 5.97 -33.86
CA PHE A 291 -32.19 5.83 -34.31
C PHE A 291 -32.86 7.19 -34.49
N PRO A 292 -33.86 7.28 -35.40
CA PRO A 292 -34.49 8.56 -35.74
C PRO A 292 -35.49 9.03 -34.68
N PHE A 293 -35.58 10.34 -34.57
CA PHE A 293 -36.59 11.11 -33.85
C PHE A 293 -37.28 12.01 -34.86
N GLU A 294 -38.60 12.08 -34.81
CA GLU A 294 -39.33 13.16 -35.49
C GLU A 294 -39.63 14.26 -34.50
N VAL A 295 -39.24 15.47 -34.87
CA VAL A 295 -39.53 16.69 -34.11
C VAL A 295 -40.32 17.64 -34.99
N LYS A 296 -41.33 18.29 -34.41
CA LYS A 296 -41.99 19.44 -35.02
C LYS A 296 -41.32 20.70 -34.50
N ARG A 297 -40.70 21.47 -35.39
CA ARG A 297 -40.07 22.76 -35.12
C ARG A 297 -40.85 23.82 -35.87
N GLU A 298 -41.49 24.72 -35.14
CA GLU A 298 -42.45 25.68 -35.72
C GLU A 298 -43.53 24.92 -36.52
N ASP A 299 -43.60 25.11 -37.84
CA ASP A 299 -44.55 24.42 -38.74
C ASP A 299 -43.91 23.27 -39.56
N GLU A 300 -42.62 23.00 -39.37
CA GLU A 300 -41.88 21.96 -40.10
C GLU A 300 -41.71 20.68 -39.27
N VAL A 301 -41.77 19.53 -39.94
CA VAL A 301 -41.44 18.22 -39.36
C VAL A 301 -40.04 17.82 -39.81
N LEU A 302 -39.13 17.66 -38.85
CA LEU A 302 -37.75 17.29 -39.08
C LEU A 302 -37.49 15.87 -38.55
N SER A 303 -36.76 15.07 -39.33
CA SER A 303 -36.22 13.79 -38.87
C SER A 303 -34.77 13.98 -38.44
N LEU A 304 -34.51 13.83 -37.14
CA LEU A 304 -33.19 13.95 -36.53
C LEU A 304 -32.71 12.57 -36.09
N GLU A 305 -31.43 12.25 -36.28
CA GLU A 305 -30.87 10.97 -35.81
C GLU A 305 -30.16 11.16 -34.48
N ALA A 306 -30.63 10.47 -33.44
CA ALA A 306 -29.97 10.51 -32.15
C ALA A 306 -28.86 9.45 -32.08
N ASN A 307 -27.65 9.89 -31.77
CA ASN A 307 -26.49 9.03 -31.65
C ASN A 307 -26.16 8.72 -30.18
N PHE A 308 -26.54 7.51 -29.75
CA PHE A 308 -26.30 6.93 -28.44
C PHE A 308 -25.09 5.98 -28.41
N THR A 309 -24.20 5.98 -29.40
CA THR A 309 -23.05 5.05 -29.48
C THR A 309 -22.26 4.97 -28.16
N ASN A 310 -22.10 6.09 -27.45
CA ASN A 310 -21.39 6.15 -26.16
C ASN A 310 -22.30 5.93 -24.93
N GLU A 311 -23.62 5.93 -25.11
CA GLU A 311 -24.65 5.84 -24.07
C GLU A 311 -25.34 4.47 -24.05
N LEU A 312 -25.14 3.62 -25.07
CA LEU A 312 -25.70 2.27 -25.20
C LEU A 312 -25.71 1.49 -23.87
N PRO A 313 -26.77 0.75 -23.51
CA PRO A 313 -26.74 -0.09 -22.32
C PRO A 313 -25.52 -1.02 -22.32
N PRO A 314 -25.01 -1.36 -21.13
CA PRO A 314 -23.89 -2.30 -21.06
C PRO A 314 -24.23 -3.65 -21.71
N PRO A 315 -23.21 -4.41 -22.14
CA PRO A 315 -23.44 -5.78 -22.61
C PRO A 315 -24.07 -6.62 -21.48
N ASP A 316 -24.92 -7.56 -21.84
CA ASP A 316 -25.45 -8.54 -20.89
C ASP A 316 -24.49 -9.73 -20.80
N ILE A 317 -23.62 -9.70 -19.79
CA ILE A 317 -22.58 -10.70 -19.60
C ILE A 317 -22.86 -11.40 -18.28
N GLU A 318 -22.91 -12.73 -18.29
CA GLU A 318 -23.05 -13.48 -17.05
C GLU A 318 -21.83 -13.28 -16.14
N LEU A 319 -22.04 -13.33 -14.83
CA LEU A 319 -20.93 -13.39 -13.88
C LEU A 319 -20.08 -14.65 -14.15
N PRO A 320 -18.77 -14.62 -13.86
CA PRO A 320 -17.92 -15.80 -13.98
C PRO A 320 -18.49 -16.96 -13.17
N LYS A 321 -18.46 -18.15 -13.77
CA LYS A 321 -18.90 -19.39 -13.12
C LYS A 321 -17.70 -20.01 -12.42
N TYR A 322 -17.95 -20.56 -11.23
CA TYR A 322 -16.93 -21.20 -10.41
C TYR A 322 -17.37 -22.63 -10.10
N GLU A 323 -16.41 -23.52 -9.93
CA GLU A 323 -16.70 -24.87 -9.46
C GLU A 323 -17.35 -24.82 -8.07
N PRO A 324 -18.47 -25.54 -7.85
CA PRO A 324 -19.11 -25.60 -6.54
C PRO A 324 -18.12 -26.00 -5.45
N THR A 325 -17.89 -25.09 -4.50
CA THR A 325 -16.99 -25.30 -3.37
C THR A 325 -17.76 -24.96 -2.09
N GLU A 326 -17.71 -25.83 -1.09
CA GLU A 326 -18.23 -25.50 0.24
C GLU A 326 -17.31 -24.47 0.89
N PHE A 327 -17.89 -23.35 1.29
CA PHE A 327 -17.18 -22.27 1.96
C PHE A 327 -17.51 -22.25 3.44
N SER A 328 -16.52 -21.89 4.24
CA SER A 328 -16.71 -21.69 5.67
C SER A 328 -17.65 -20.51 5.91
N PRO A 329 -18.58 -20.60 6.87
CA PRO A 329 -19.36 -19.44 7.27
C PRO A 329 -18.42 -18.36 7.82
N PRO A 330 -18.71 -17.06 7.59
CA PRO A 330 -17.93 -15.96 8.13
C PRO A 330 -17.77 -16.10 9.65
N LYS A 331 -16.53 -16.31 10.11
CA LYS A 331 -16.20 -16.56 11.53
C LYS A 331 -15.31 -15.44 12.08
N PRO A 332 -15.72 -14.77 13.18
CA PRO A 332 -14.86 -13.80 13.84
C PRO A 332 -13.78 -14.51 14.67
N ILE A 333 -12.57 -13.95 14.71
CA ILE A 333 -11.53 -14.28 15.68
C ILE A 333 -11.32 -13.05 16.56
N ASN A 334 -12.01 -12.99 17.70
CA ASN A 334 -12.06 -11.78 18.53
C ASN A 334 -10.70 -11.37 19.08
N GLN A 335 -9.79 -12.32 19.28
CA GLN A 335 -8.41 -12.10 19.71
C GLN A 335 -7.62 -11.22 18.72
N LEU A 336 -8.00 -11.21 17.43
CA LEU A 336 -7.37 -10.31 16.44
C LEU A 336 -7.69 -8.82 16.69
N ALA A 337 -8.67 -8.52 17.55
CA ALA A 337 -8.96 -7.15 17.95
C ALA A 337 -7.73 -6.47 18.58
N ASP A 338 -6.97 -7.26 19.34
CA ASP A 338 -5.72 -6.91 20.00
C ASP A 338 -4.72 -8.07 19.85
N LEU A 339 -4.25 -8.24 18.61
CA LEU A 339 -3.32 -9.30 18.26
C LEU A 339 -2.01 -9.23 19.05
N PRO A 340 -1.35 -8.06 19.23
CA PRO A 340 -0.14 -7.97 20.04
C PRO A 340 -0.32 -8.51 21.47
N ASN A 341 -1.48 -8.25 22.09
CA ASN A 341 -1.76 -8.75 23.43
C ASN A 341 -1.79 -10.29 23.53
N GLN A 342 -1.95 -11.01 22.41
CA GLN A 342 -1.89 -12.48 22.40
C GLN A 342 -0.47 -13.04 22.51
N PHE A 343 0.55 -12.18 22.43
CA PHE A 343 1.96 -12.57 22.44
C PHE A 343 2.76 -11.93 23.57
N VAL A 344 2.12 -11.34 24.58
CA VAL A 344 2.80 -10.63 25.69
C VAL A 344 3.81 -11.53 26.40
N ASP A 345 3.45 -12.77 26.72
CA ASP A 345 4.38 -13.69 27.39
C ASP A 345 5.58 -14.05 26.53
N LEU A 346 5.37 -14.22 25.21
CA LEU A 346 6.47 -14.46 24.28
C LEU A 346 7.35 -13.22 24.18
N GLU A 347 6.75 -12.04 24.05
CA GLU A 347 7.45 -10.78 23.88
C GLU A 347 8.27 -10.40 25.11
N GLN A 348 7.74 -10.57 26.32
CA GLN A 348 8.49 -10.34 27.57
C GLN A 348 9.75 -11.19 27.67
N ARG A 349 9.73 -12.44 27.16
CA ARG A 349 10.94 -13.30 27.12
C ARG A 349 11.95 -12.86 26.05
N LEU A 350 11.51 -12.10 25.06
CA LEU A 350 12.33 -11.64 23.93
C LEU A 350 12.87 -10.22 24.16
N ASP A 351 12.32 -9.47 25.12
CA ASP A 351 12.76 -8.11 25.46
C ASP A 351 14.22 -8.06 25.93
N ASP A 352 14.70 -9.12 26.60
CA ASP A 352 16.08 -9.22 27.07
C ASP A 352 17.10 -9.34 25.90
N ALA A 353 16.63 -9.51 24.66
CA ALA A 353 17.46 -9.43 23.46
C ALA A 353 17.55 -8.02 22.86
N CYS A 354 16.78 -7.06 23.39
CA CYS A 354 16.74 -5.67 22.92
C CYS A 354 17.49 -4.74 23.86
N VAL A 355 18.23 -3.80 23.28
CA VAL A 355 18.78 -2.66 24.03
C VAL A 355 18.52 -1.36 23.28
N LEU A 356 18.41 -0.25 24.01
CA LEU A 356 18.39 1.08 23.40
C LEU A 356 19.76 1.71 23.49
N ILE A 357 20.27 2.13 22.34
CA ILE A 357 21.53 2.81 22.19
C ILE A 357 21.25 4.29 21.96
N ARG A 358 21.77 5.13 22.84
CA ARG A 358 21.86 6.57 22.65
C ARG A 358 23.16 6.88 21.92
N SER A 359 23.05 7.62 20.83
CA SER A 359 24.18 8.02 20.01
C SER A 359 24.15 9.51 19.74
N GLU A 360 25.33 10.10 19.57
CA GLU A 360 25.49 11.51 19.24
C GLU A 360 26.18 11.69 17.88
N PHE A 361 25.77 12.72 17.15
CA PHE A 361 26.27 13.08 15.83
C PHE A 361 26.55 14.56 15.77
N GLY A 362 27.58 14.95 15.01
CA GLY A 362 27.87 16.34 14.71
C GLY A 362 29.23 16.78 15.23
N THR A 363 29.39 18.09 15.37
CA THR A 363 30.60 18.74 15.91
C THR A 363 30.32 19.26 17.31
N GLU A 364 31.35 19.69 18.04
CA GLU A 364 31.24 20.27 19.38
C GLU A 364 30.16 21.37 19.48
N ASP A 365 30.01 22.18 18.42
CA ASP A 365 29.03 23.28 18.34
C ASP A 365 27.63 22.88 17.80
N ASP A 366 27.43 21.67 17.30
CA ASP A 366 26.17 21.22 16.65
C ASP A 366 25.94 19.71 16.84
N THR A 367 25.71 19.30 18.09
CA THR A 367 25.46 17.90 18.45
C THR A 367 23.97 17.56 18.39
N THR A 368 23.63 16.50 17.64
CA THR A 368 22.31 15.88 17.64
C THR A 368 22.38 14.51 18.31
N SER A 369 21.56 14.29 19.33
CA SER A 369 21.41 12.98 19.98
C SER A 369 20.23 12.21 19.37
N VAL A 370 20.42 10.91 19.13
CA VAL A 370 19.41 9.98 18.64
C VAL A 370 19.38 8.73 19.52
N THR A 371 18.23 8.07 19.56
CA THR A 371 18.09 6.75 20.17
C THR A 371 17.75 5.74 19.09
N ILE A 372 18.38 4.58 19.15
CA ILE A 372 18.19 3.49 18.18
C ILE A 372 18.16 2.14 18.91
N GLY A 373 17.51 1.14 18.32
CA GLY A 373 17.51 -0.23 18.85
C GLY A 373 18.87 -0.91 18.62
N GLY A 374 19.19 -1.86 19.48
CA GLY A 374 20.30 -2.78 19.34
C GLY A 374 19.83 -4.20 19.63
N THR A 375 20.50 -5.16 19.01
CA THR A 375 20.30 -6.60 19.18
C THR A 375 21.47 -7.16 19.96
N LEU A 376 21.21 -7.72 21.14
CA LEU A 376 22.20 -8.36 21.99
C LEU A 376 22.52 -9.77 21.46
N ILE A 377 23.80 -10.15 21.40
CA ILE A 377 24.22 -11.49 21.02
C ILE A 377 24.43 -12.33 22.29
N ALA A 378 23.70 -13.45 22.40
CA ALA A 378 23.68 -14.27 23.61
C ALA A 378 25.07 -14.80 23.99
N ASN A 379 25.37 -14.83 25.29
CA ASN A 379 26.63 -15.32 25.86
C ASN A 379 27.89 -14.58 25.35
N SER A 380 27.73 -13.32 24.95
CA SER A 380 28.81 -12.47 24.43
C SER A 380 28.70 -11.04 24.98
N ASP A 381 29.70 -10.23 24.70
CA ASP A 381 29.73 -8.78 24.95
C ASP A 381 29.35 -7.98 23.69
N LEU A 382 28.71 -8.61 22.70
CA LEU A 382 28.46 -8.00 21.40
C LEU A 382 27.02 -7.49 21.26
N VAL A 383 26.89 -6.33 20.60
CA VAL A 383 25.62 -5.71 20.22
C VAL A 383 25.67 -5.34 18.74
N VAL A 384 24.65 -5.72 17.98
CA VAL A 384 24.51 -5.32 16.57
C VAL A 384 23.45 -4.22 16.47
N SER A 385 23.70 -3.19 15.66
CA SER A 385 22.74 -2.10 15.44
C SER A 385 22.85 -1.51 14.02
N LYS A 386 22.08 -0.45 13.78
CA LYS A 386 22.04 0.30 12.52
C LYS A 386 23.17 1.33 12.45
N ASN A 387 24.12 1.12 11.55
CA ASN A 387 25.31 1.94 11.34
C ASN A 387 25.00 3.43 11.15
N SER A 388 24.06 3.79 10.25
CA SER A 388 23.73 5.20 9.98
C SER A 388 23.13 5.95 11.18
N MET A 389 22.86 5.27 12.29
CA MET A 389 22.28 5.81 13.51
C MET A 389 23.23 5.71 14.71
N ILE A 390 24.46 5.23 14.50
CA ILE A 390 25.53 5.20 15.50
C ILE A 390 26.71 6.08 15.05
N GLY A 391 26.93 7.17 15.78
CA GLY A 391 28.02 8.13 15.66
C GLY A 391 29.19 7.79 16.60
N THR A 392 29.73 8.81 17.27
CA THR A 392 30.88 8.67 18.19
C THR A 392 30.41 8.41 19.63
N ALA A 393 31.11 7.55 20.36
CA ALA A 393 30.82 7.20 21.76
C ALA A 393 29.35 6.78 22.02
N PRO A 394 28.83 5.75 21.32
CA PRO A 394 27.49 5.24 21.60
C PRO A 394 27.39 4.76 23.05
N THR A 395 26.25 5.00 23.70
CA THR A 395 25.99 4.54 25.06
C THR A 395 24.71 3.72 25.10
N ALA A 396 24.68 2.67 25.89
CA ALA A 396 23.50 1.84 26.14
C ALA A 396 23.24 1.77 27.64
N LYS A 397 21.99 1.50 28.03
CA LYS A 397 21.66 1.24 29.43
C LYS A 397 21.55 -0.25 29.68
N PHE A 398 22.36 -0.75 30.60
CA PHE A 398 22.26 -2.09 31.17
C PHE A 398 21.97 -1.92 32.66
N ASP A 399 20.92 -2.57 33.18
CA ASP A 399 20.48 -2.45 34.58
C ASP A 399 20.23 -1.00 35.06
N GLY A 400 19.92 -0.09 34.13
CA GLY A 400 19.60 1.31 34.39
C GLY A 400 20.77 2.29 34.27
N GLU A 401 22.01 1.79 34.33
CA GLU A 401 23.22 2.61 34.23
C GLU A 401 23.68 2.78 32.77
N PRO A 402 24.02 4.00 32.34
CA PRO A 402 24.56 4.22 31.01
C PRO A 402 26.01 3.73 30.93
N VAL A 403 26.29 2.93 29.91
CA VAL A 403 27.59 2.35 29.64
C VAL A 403 28.00 2.68 28.21
N GLU A 404 29.25 3.08 28.01
CA GLU A 404 29.81 3.33 26.68
C GLU A 404 30.05 2.01 25.94
N LEU A 405 29.75 2.01 24.65
CA LEU A 405 29.95 0.89 23.75
C LEU A 405 31.12 1.20 22.80
N GLU A 406 32.04 0.26 22.67
CA GLU A 406 33.15 0.34 21.71
C GLU A 406 32.65 -0.03 20.31
N VAL A 407 33.00 0.75 19.29
CA VAL A 407 32.68 0.41 17.89
C VAL A 407 33.77 -0.51 17.34
N LEU A 408 33.42 -1.76 17.03
CA LEU A 408 34.37 -2.74 16.50
C LEU A 408 34.47 -2.71 14.98
N GLN A 409 33.31 -2.73 14.30
CA GLN A 409 33.24 -2.83 12.83
C GLN A 409 31.98 -2.17 12.29
N ARG A 410 32.03 -1.73 11.03
CA ARG A 410 30.89 -1.19 10.29
C ARG A 410 30.79 -1.86 8.92
N ASP A 411 29.60 -2.29 8.54
CA ASP A 411 29.23 -2.64 7.17
C ASP A 411 28.36 -1.51 6.59
N THR A 412 28.97 -0.74 5.70
CA THR A 412 28.30 0.37 5.03
C THR A 412 27.30 -0.07 3.98
N ASP A 413 27.35 -1.30 3.47
CA ASP A 413 26.45 -1.78 2.41
C ASP A 413 25.11 -2.26 2.98
N ASN A 414 25.12 -2.95 4.14
CA ASN A 414 23.89 -3.34 4.83
C ASN A 414 23.48 -2.42 5.98
N ASP A 415 24.28 -1.39 6.26
CA ASP A 415 24.01 -0.44 7.34
C ASP A 415 24.12 -1.06 8.74
N LEU A 416 25.08 -1.96 8.93
CA LEU A 416 25.30 -2.65 10.20
C LEU A 416 26.52 -2.08 10.94
N VAL A 417 26.43 -2.04 12.26
CA VAL A 417 27.55 -1.74 13.14
C VAL A 417 27.60 -2.78 14.24
N LEU A 418 28.81 -3.28 14.49
CA LEU A 418 29.11 -4.17 15.59
C LEU A 418 29.72 -3.34 16.73
N LEU A 419 29.13 -3.49 17.90
CA LEU A 419 29.52 -2.80 19.11
C LEU A 419 29.91 -3.82 20.19
N ARG A 420 30.83 -3.43 21.07
CA ARG A 420 31.19 -4.19 22.26
C ARG A 420 30.75 -3.45 23.52
N SER A 421 30.09 -4.17 24.42
CA SER A 421 29.80 -3.72 25.78
C SER A 421 30.92 -4.12 26.74
N PRO A 422 31.07 -3.45 27.89
CA PRO A 422 32.12 -3.79 28.86
C PRO A 422 31.91 -5.12 29.61
N SER A 423 30.72 -5.70 29.55
CA SER A 423 30.37 -6.94 30.25
C SER A 423 29.60 -7.87 29.33
N LYS A 424 29.80 -9.18 29.50
CA LYS A 424 29.04 -10.18 28.78
C LYS A 424 27.58 -10.18 29.22
N HIS A 425 26.70 -10.42 28.26
CA HIS A 425 25.27 -10.60 28.47
C HIS A 425 24.93 -12.09 28.41
N ALA A 426 24.23 -12.59 29.43
CA ALA A 426 23.70 -13.96 29.40
C ALA A 426 22.57 -14.06 28.37
N ASP A 427 21.72 -13.03 28.35
CA ASP A 427 20.58 -12.91 27.45
C ASP A 427 20.98 -12.33 26.09
N GLY A 428 20.16 -12.60 25.07
CA GLY A 428 20.41 -12.19 23.70
C GLY A 428 19.91 -13.19 22.67
N VAL A 429 20.23 -12.93 21.40
CA VAL A 429 19.88 -13.81 20.29
C VAL A 429 20.95 -14.86 20.03
N SER A 430 20.52 -16.05 19.63
CA SER A 430 21.40 -17.08 19.07
C SER A 430 21.58 -16.87 17.57
N LEU A 431 22.83 -16.96 17.10
CA LEU A 431 23.19 -16.90 15.67
C LEU A 431 23.20 -18.28 14.98
N ASN A 432 22.74 -19.33 15.67
CA ASN A 432 22.67 -20.71 15.16
C ASN A 432 21.25 -21.28 14.95
N PRO A 433 20.22 -20.54 14.51
CA PRO A 433 18.94 -21.13 14.16
C PRO A 433 18.95 -21.71 12.74
N ASP A 434 17.92 -22.51 12.46
CA ASP A 434 17.68 -23.13 11.16
C ASP A 434 17.43 -22.05 10.07
N PRO A 435 18.27 -21.99 9.01
CA PRO A 435 18.16 -20.98 7.96
C PRO A 435 16.84 -21.05 7.15
N ASP A 436 16.09 -22.15 7.21
CA ASP A 436 14.84 -22.33 6.44
C ASP A 436 13.61 -21.61 7.05
N VAL A 437 13.73 -21.06 8.27
CA VAL A 437 12.60 -20.53 9.05
C VAL A 437 12.08 -19.16 8.55
N ALA A 438 12.90 -18.35 7.87
CA ALA A 438 12.70 -16.90 7.82
C ALA A 438 12.41 -16.25 6.45
N THR A 439 11.77 -16.93 5.49
CA THR A 439 11.62 -16.35 4.12
C THR A 439 10.27 -16.54 3.41
N LYS A 440 9.28 -17.19 4.04
CA LYS A 440 7.98 -17.47 3.40
C LYS A 440 6.95 -16.40 3.78
N ALA A 441 6.21 -15.90 2.79
CA ALA A 441 5.11 -14.97 3.03
C ALA A 441 4.06 -15.60 3.98
N GLY A 442 3.53 -14.80 4.90
CA GLY A 442 2.54 -15.24 5.89
C GLY A 442 3.12 -15.84 7.17
N VAL A 443 4.45 -15.97 7.31
CA VAL A 443 5.07 -16.27 8.61
C VAL A 443 4.85 -15.10 9.56
N PHE A 444 4.33 -15.34 10.76
CA PHE A 444 4.24 -14.34 11.81
C PHE A 444 5.63 -13.97 12.31
N ILE A 445 5.80 -12.68 12.57
CA ILE A 445 7.01 -12.14 13.16
C ILE A 445 6.65 -11.29 14.37
N ILE A 446 7.49 -11.41 15.41
CA ILE A 446 7.44 -10.60 16.61
C ILE A 446 8.69 -9.71 16.64
N ALA A 447 8.48 -8.41 16.70
CA ALA A 447 9.52 -7.41 16.94
C ALA A 447 9.30 -6.83 18.35
N PRO A 448 10.01 -7.33 19.38
CA PRO A 448 9.91 -6.80 20.74
C PRO A 448 10.24 -5.30 20.83
N ASP A 449 9.78 -4.67 21.91
CA ASP A 449 10.06 -3.26 22.18
C ASP A 449 10.46 -3.06 23.64
N ALA A 450 11.72 -2.68 23.87
CA ALA A 450 12.29 -2.44 25.20
C ALA A 450 11.55 -1.37 26.07
N LYS A 451 10.53 -0.69 25.54
CA LYS A 451 9.75 0.36 26.25
C LYS A 451 8.23 0.17 26.20
N GLY A 452 7.70 -0.91 25.64
CA GLY A 452 6.26 -1.07 25.45
C GLY A 452 5.88 -2.32 24.68
N PRO A 453 4.62 -2.45 24.23
CA PRO A 453 4.21 -3.66 23.53
C PRO A 453 4.94 -3.77 22.18
N GLY A 454 5.60 -4.91 22.00
CA GLY A 454 6.17 -5.33 20.74
C GLY A 454 5.17 -5.30 19.59
N GLN A 455 5.71 -5.39 18.37
CA GLN A 455 4.93 -5.38 17.15
C GLN A 455 4.79 -6.80 16.61
N VAL A 456 3.55 -7.17 16.29
CA VAL A 456 3.24 -8.43 15.60
C VAL A 456 2.85 -8.11 14.16
N SER A 457 3.46 -8.81 13.23
CA SER A 457 3.23 -8.62 11.80
C SER A 457 3.50 -9.93 11.05
N ILE A 458 3.46 -9.91 9.71
CA ILE A 458 3.85 -11.06 8.91
C ILE A 458 4.98 -10.73 7.94
N VAL A 459 5.75 -11.74 7.55
CA VAL A 459 6.58 -11.68 6.34
C VAL A 459 5.65 -11.46 5.14
N SER A 460 5.81 -10.36 4.43
CA SER A 460 4.92 -9.95 3.35
C SER A 460 5.30 -10.53 1.99
N ALA A 461 6.57 -10.85 1.77
CA ALA A 461 7.05 -11.35 0.49
C ALA A 461 8.33 -12.17 0.69
N LYS A 462 8.76 -12.89 -0.35
CA LYS A 462 10.08 -13.51 -0.37
C LYS A 462 11.15 -12.41 -0.26
N SER A 463 12.25 -12.73 0.43
CA SER A 463 13.36 -11.80 0.56
C SER A 463 13.92 -11.36 -0.80
N PHE A 464 14.34 -10.10 -0.89
CA PHE A 464 14.82 -9.50 -2.13
C PHE A 464 15.90 -8.44 -1.86
N ARG A 465 16.68 -8.10 -2.89
CA ARG A 465 17.66 -7.02 -2.84
C ARG A 465 16.98 -5.66 -2.87
N SER A 466 17.26 -4.81 -1.88
CA SER A 466 16.77 -3.44 -1.85
C SER A 466 17.68 -2.53 -2.69
N GLN A 467 17.14 -1.92 -3.75
CA GLN A 467 17.92 -1.01 -4.60
C GLN A 467 18.03 0.37 -3.96
N LYS A 468 19.24 0.94 -3.92
CA LYS A 468 19.49 2.31 -3.46
C LYS A 468 18.84 3.30 -4.42
N GLN A 469 17.85 4.06 -3.95
CA GLN A 469 17.10 5.01 -4.79
C GLN A 469 16.83 6.33 -4.07
N MET A 470 16.48 6.27 -2.79
CA MET A 470 15.99 7.39 -2.01
C MET A 470 16.98 7.84 -0.94
N SER A 471 17.76 6.92 -0.38
CA SER A 471 18.76 7.26 0.63
C SER A 471 20.00 7.86 -0.04
N ARG A 472 20.04 9.19 -0.05
CA ARG A 472 21.18 10.00 -0.48
C ARG A 472 21.37 11.18 0.47
N GLY A 473 22.62 11.60 0.66
CA GLY A 473 22.98 12.72 1.52
C GLY A 473 22.53 14.06 0.93
N PHE A 474 21.90 14.89 1.74
CA PHE A 474 21.36 16.18 1.34
C PHE A 474 22.17 17.33 1.93
N LEU A 475 22.87 18.06 1.08
CA LEU A 475 23.63 19.24 1.48
C LEU A 475 22.76 20.51 1.55
N GLY A 476 21.73 20.61 0.70
CA GLY A 476 20.81 21.75 0.67
C GLY A 476 21.36 23.00 -0.02
N VAL A 477 21.99 22.83 -1.18
CA VAL A 477 22.57 23.91 -1.99
C VAL A 477 22.20 23.79 -3.46
N VAL A 478 22.26 24.91 -4.18
CA VAL A 478 22.21 24.93 -5.66
C VAL A 478 23.61 25.32 -6.16
N PRO A 479 24.43 24.34 -6.61
CA PRO A 479 25.77 24.63 -7.13
C PRO A 479 25.74 25.01 -8.60
N ALA A 480 26.71 25.82 -9.02
CA ALA A 480 27.08 26.06 -10.41
C ALA A 480 28.59 25.89 -10.60
N THR A 481 29.04 25.50 -11.79
CA THR A 481 30.47 25.39 -12.10
C THR A 481 31.15 26.76 -11.94
N PHE A 482 32.18 26.82 -11.10
CA PHE A 482 33.02 27.99 -10.91
C PHE A 482 34.05 28.11 -12.05
N ARG A 483 34.53 29.34 -12.26
CA ARG A 483 35.49 29.77 -13.31
C ARG A 483 36.40 28.66 -13.80
N LYS A 484 36.53 28.50 -15.13
CA LYS A 484 37.42 27.51 -15.77
C LYS A 484 37.36 26.08 -15.19
N ARG A 485 36.26 25.69 -14.53
CA ARG A 485 36.09 24.40 -13.84
C ARG A 485 37.04 24.21 -12.65
N GLU A 486 37.22 25.26 -11.86
CA GLU A 486 38.06 25.28 -10.66
C GLU A 486 37.23 25.12 -9.36
N GLY A 487 36.00 24.61 -9.44
CA GLY A 487 35.14 24.48 -8.26
C GLY A 487 33.64 24.44 -8.55
N ALA A 488 32.85 24.28 -7.50
CA ALA A 488 31.41 24.47 -7.51
C ALA A 488 31.02 25.67 -6.62
N VAL A 489 30.57 26.76 -7.23
CA VAL A 489 30.06 27.94 -6.49
C VAL A 489 28.64 27.71 -6.01
N LEU A 490 28.36 28.10 -4.77
CA LEU A 490 27.04 27.98 -4.17
C LEU A 490 26.17 29.19 -4.54
N ASN A 491 25.26 29.01 -5.50
CA ASN A 491 24.31 30.06 -5.89
C ASN A 491 23.15 30.19 -4.90
N GLU A 492 22.79 29.11 -4.23
CA GLU A 492 21.76 29.09 -3.18
C GLU A 492 22.22 28.19 -2.05
N VAL A 493 21.94 28.61 -0.82
CA VAL A 493 22.10 27.81 0.40
C VAL A 493 20.77 27.83 1.14
N ARG A 494 20.12 26.68 1.22
CA ARG A 494 18.78 26.57 1.83
C ARG A 494 18.84 26.76 3.34
N LEU A 495 17.87 27.46 3.90
CA LEU A 495 17.78 27.71 5.35
C LEU A 495 17.73 26.43 6.20
N ASP A 496 17.10 25.38 5.68
CA ASP A 496 16.95 24.07 6.33
C ASP A 496 18.06 23.06 5.96
N GLY A 497 19.01 23.46 5.10
CA GLY A 497 20.05 22.59 4.55
C GLY A 497 21.25 22.39 5.48
N ALA A 498 21.93 21.25 5.32
CA ALA A 498 23.17 20.93 6.06
C ALA A 498 24.28 21.97 5.82
N ALA A 499 24.39 22.50 4.61
CA ALA A 499 25.33 23.58 4.28
C ALA A 499 25.10 24.82 5.16
N LYS A 500 23.84 25.24 5.33
CA LYS A 500 23.52 26.41 6.15
C LYS A 500 23.91 26.21 7.61
N LYS A 501 23.61 25.02 8.14
CA LYS A 501 23.96 24.64 9.53
C LYS A 501 25.48 24.66 9.74
N ALA A 502 26.24 24.14 8.79
CA ALA A 502 27.71 24.18 8.81
C ALA A 502 28.32 25.57 8.49
N GLY A 503 27.50 26.60 8.31
CA GLY A 503 27.96 27.97 8.10
C GLY A 503 28.42 28.31 6.67
N LEU A 504 28.03 27.50 5.69
CA LEU A 504 28.23 27.82 4.27
C LEU A 504 27.31 28.97 3.86
N LYS A 505 27.78 29.79 2.92
CA LYS A 505 27.13 31.00 2.44
C LYS A 505 27.02 30.98 0.92
N VAL A 506 26.06 31.76 0.40
CA VAL A 506 25.98 32.03 -1.03
C VAL A 506 27.29 32.72 -1.46
N GLY A 507 27.87 32.26 -2.57
CA GLY A 507 29.15 32.74 -3.10
C GLY A 507 30.38 31.92 -2.69
N ASP A 508 30.27 31.03 -1.69
CA ASP A 508 31.32 30.06 -1.37
C ASP A 508 31.62 29.17 -2.58
N VAL A 509 32.90 28.84 -2.81
CA VAL A 509 33.32 27.92 -3.87
C VAL A 509 33.88 26.66 -3.25
N VAL A 510 33.23 25.52 -3.47
CA VAL A 510 33.73 24.22 -3.02
C VAL A 510 34.75 23.69 -4.03
N THR A 511 35.97 23.42 -3.57
CA THR A 511 37.08 22.93 -4.40
C THR A 511 37.39 21.45 -4.12
N GLN A 512 37.06 20.96 -2.93
CA GLN A 512 37.28 19.56 -2.53
C GLN A 512 36.22 19.09 -1.53
N MET A 513 35.81 17.83 -1.62
CA MET A 513 34.99 17.14 -0.62
C MET A 513 35.62 15.78 -0.28
N ASN A 514 36.02 15.59 0.97
CA ASN A 514 36.92 14.52 1.40
C ASN A 514 38.14 14.46 0.47
N ASP A 515 38.46 13.30 -0.11
CA ASP A 515 39.56 13.14 -1.06
C ASP A 515 39.15 13.42 -2.52
N THR A 516 37.90 13.83 -2.76
CA THR A 516 37.39 14.08 -4.11
C THR A 516 37.53 15.56 -4.48
N VAL A 517 38.33 15.84 -5.51
CA VAL A 517 38.43 17.18 -6.10
C VAL A 517 37.13 17.52 -6.82
N ILE A 518 36.61 18.71 -6.59
CA ILE A 518 35.38 19.22 -7.19
C ILE A 518 35.75 20.30 -8.21
N ASN A 519 35.63 19.98 -9.51
CA ASN A 519 35.92 20.93 -10.59
C ASN A 519 34.64 21.61 -11.10
N THR A 520 33.50 20.92 -11.00
CA THR A 520 32.21 21.35 -11.54
C THR A 520 31.05 21.08 -10.57
N ASP A 521 29.90 21.69 -10.81
CA ASP A 521 28.67 21.36 -10.09
C ASP A 521 28.22 19.91 -10.32
N SER A 522 28.56 19.34 -11.48
CA SER A 522 28.27 17.94 -11.80
C SER A 522 29.10 16.98 -10.95
N ASP A 523 30.37 17.28 -10.70
CA ASP A 523 31.23 16.49 -9.81
C ASP A 523 30.69 16.48 -8.39
N MET A 524 30.29 17.66 -7.89
CA MET A 524 29.68 17.83 -6.57
C MET A 524 28.38 17.02 -6.44
N ARG A 525 27.49 17.10 -7.44
CA ARG A 525 26.25 16.30 -7.45
C ARG A 525 26.56 14.81 -7.48
N ALA A 526 27.48 14.37 -8.33
CA ALA A 526 27.86 12.97 -8.45
C ALA A 526 28.45 12.42 -7.15
N PHE A 527 29.30 13.20 -6.47
CA PHE A 527 29.83 12.86 -5.15
C PHE A 527 28.71 12.70 -4.12
N LEU A 528 27.84 13.70 -3.96
CA LEU A 528 26.75 13.67 -2.97
C LEU A 528 25.73 12.56 -3.20
N THR A 529 25.47 12.15 -4.46
CA THR A 529 24.52 11.06 -4.74
C THR A 529 24.94 9.68 -4.23
N LYS A 530 26.24 9.48 -3.97
CA LYS A 530 26.77 8.21 -3.46
C LYS A 530 26.64 8.08 -1.94
N LEU A 531 26.69 9.22 -1.26
CA LEU A 531 26.72 9.29 0.21
C LEU A 531 25.34 9.11 0.81
N ASP A 532 25.31 8.57 2.03
CA ASP A 532 24.09 8.44 2.81
C ASP A 532 23.82 9.69 3.67
N PRO A 533 22.56 9.89 4.13
CA PRO A 533 22.26 10.87 5.15
C PRO A 533 23.10 10.64 6.42
N ARG A 534 23.37 11.71 7.18
CA ARG A 534 24.17 11.75 8.42
C ARG A 534 25.66 11.41 8.27
N VAL A 535 26.15 11.17 7.06
CA VAL A 535 27.59 11.12 6.79
C VAL A 535 28.18 12.52 6.96
N THR A 536 29.26 12.63 7.74
CA THR A 536 30.07 13.85 7.84
C THR A 536 31.12 13.85 6.74
N ILE A 537 31.18 14.94 5.99
CA ILE A 537 32.21 15.19 4.98
C ILE A 537 33.06 16.39 5.39
N ILE A 538 34.31 16.44 4.95
CA ILE A 538 35.17 17.62 5.07
C ILE A 538 35.17 18.31 3.71
N ALA A 539 34.71 19.55 3.65
CA ALA A 539 34.72 20.36 2.45
C ALA A 539 35.79 21.45 2.55
N LYS A 540 36.64 21.56 1.51
CA LYS A 540 37.49 22.73 1.30
C LYS A 540 36.76 23.76 0.47
N ILE A 541 36.75 24.99 0.96
CA ILE A 541 35.91 26.07 0.48
C ILE A 541 36.77 27.31 0.30
N LEU A 542 36.70 27.94 -0.86
CA LEU A 542 37.26 29.27 -1.08
C LEU A 542 36.18 30.32 -0.79
N ARG A 543 36.44 31.21 0.16
CA ARG A 543 35.59 32.36 0.51
C ARG A 543 36.44 33.62 0.48
N GLU A 544 36.06 34.57 -0.37
CA GLU A 544 36.77 35.87 -0.49
C GLU A 544 38.29 35.74 -0.77
N GLY A 545 38.73 34.60 -1.32
CA GLY A 545 40.13 34.32 -1.62
C GLY A 545 40.88 33.51 -0.54
N GLU A 546 40.26 33.25 0.61
CA GLU A 546 40.80 32.41 1.66
C GLU A 546 40.23 30.99 1.61
N GLU A 547 41.09 30.00 1.86
CA GLU A 547 40.69 28.59 1.94
C GLU A 547 40.26 28.24 3.37
N ILE A 548 39.07 27.65 3.48
CA ILE A 548 38.43 27.27 4.74
C ILE A 548 38.05 25.80 4.64
N GLU A 549 38.43 25.02 5.64
CA GLU A 549 37.91 23.66 5.82
C GLU A 549 36.67 23.67 6.72
N LYS A 550 35.64 22.93 6.30
CA LYS A 550 34.41 22.75 7.07
C LYS A 550 34.00 21.28 7.11
N ALA A 551 33.83 20.75 8.31
CA ALA A 551 33.10 19.52 8.54
C ALA A 551 31.60 19.78 8.36
N ILE A 552 30.92 18.94 7.58
CA ILE A 552 29.50 19.09 7.23
C ILE A 552 28.81 17.74 7.36
N THR A 553 27.88 17.62 8.30
CA THR A 553 27.01 16.44 8.44
C THR A 553 25.84 16.54 7.47
N LEU A 554 25.74 15.62 6.51
CA LEU A 554 24.70 15.64 5.49
C LEU A 554 23.31 15.36 6.08
N GLY A 555 22.29 16.07 5.59
CA GLY A 555 20.90 15.83 5.96
C GLY A 555 20.25 14.68 5.17
N ALA A 556 19.00 14.36 5.50
CA ALA A 556 18.15 13.56 4.63
C ALA A 556 17.47 14.48 3.60
N PHE A 557 17.22 13.98 2.38
CA PHE A 557 16.48 14.76 1.38
C PHE A 557 15.06 15.05 1.90
N PRO A 558 14.60 16.32 1.84
CA PRO A 558 13.24 16.67 2.22
C PRO A 558 12.24 16.02 1.26
N SER A 559 11.16 15.46 1.81
CA SER A 559 10.01 14.99 1.03
C SER A 559 9.11 16.18 0.69
N SER A 560 8.84 16.41 -0.59
CA SER A 560 7.89 17.44 -1.05
C SER A 560 6.44 16.93 -1.19
N SER A 561 6.19 15.66 -0.87
CA SER A 561 4.87 15.04 -1.05
C SER A 561 3.92 15.39 0.10
N ASN A 562 2.70 15.82 -0.24
CA ASN A 562 1.63 16.10 0.71
C ASN A 562 0.72 14.88 1.00
N HIS A 563 1.01 13.73 0.40
CA HIS A 563 0.18 12.53 0.52
C HIS A 563 0.17 11.99 1.97
N ALA A 564 -0.95 11.40 2.41
CA ALA A 564 -1.08 10.89 3.79
C ALA A 564 -0.04 9.82 4.13
N ALA A 565 0.42 9.06 3.13
CA ALA A 565 1.49 8.06 3.28
C ALA A 565 2.89 8.66 3.47
N ASP A 566 3.09 9.95 3.18
CA ASP A 566 4.38 10.62 3.25
C ASP A 566 4.56 11.49 4.50
N ARG A 567 3.49 11.65 5.30
CA ARG A 567 3.49 12.45 6.55
C ARG A 567 4.01 11.71 7.77
N MET A 568 4.56 10.53 7.59
CA MET A 568 5.03 9.65 8.65
C MET A 568 6.54 9.72 8.81
N ASN A 569 7.04 9.33 9.99
CA ASN A 569 8.47 9.21 10.23
C ASN A 569 9.02 7.96 9.53
N LYS A 570 9.99 8.13 8.62
CA LYS A 570 10.65 7.05 7.87
C LYS A 570 12.12 7.00 8.28
N SER A 571 12.76 5.85 8.16
CA SER A 571 14.20 5.76 8.41
C SER A 571 14.97 6.65 7.42
N GLY A 572 16.05 7.30 7.89
CA GLY A 572 16.90 8.16 7.07
C GLY A 572 17.57 7.35 5.95
N ARG A 573 18.34 6.33 6.33
CA ARG A 573 18.72 5.25 5.42
C ARG A 573 17.67 4.15 5.43
N ARG A 574 17.08 3.86 4.27
CA ARG A 574 15.92 2.97 4.13
C ARG A 574 15.94 2.07 2.89
N ASP A 575 17.02 2.08 2.15
CA ASP A 575 17.22 1.25 0.96
C ASP A 575 18.70 0.96 0.71
N GLY A 576 18.98 0.15 -0.31
CA GLY A 576 20.35 -0.21 -0.72
C GLY A 576 20.90 -1.50 -0.11
N PHE A 577 20.11 -2.20 0.69
CA PHE A 577 20.53 -3.43 1.38
C PHE A 577 20.67 -4.63 0.42
N SER A 578 21.64 -5.51 0.70
CA SER A 578 21.95 -6.70 -0.13
C SER A 578 20.76 -7.65 -0.25
N THR A 579 20.06 -7.89 0.86
CA THR A 579 18.83 -8.68 0.95
C THR A 579 18.01 -8.22 2.16
N VAL A 580 16.69 -8.20 2.03
CA VAL A 580 15.77 -7.83 3.12
C VAL A 580 14.57 -8.76 3.17
N ILE A 581 14.12 -9.02 4.39
CA ILE A 581 12.78 -9.53 4.70
C ILE A 581 11.85 -8.32 4.71
N LEU A 582 10.78 -8.36 3.91
CA LEU A 582 9.72 -7.36 3.95
C LEU A 582 8.62 -7.81 4.91
N HIS A 583 8.20 -6.90 5.79
CA HIS A 583 7.10 -7.11 6.70
C HIS A 583 6.28 -5.84 6.92
N ASP A 584 5.10 -5.99 7.52
CA ASP A 584 4.11 -4.93 7.70
C ASP A 584 4.00 -4.38 9.13
N ALA A 585 5.00 -4.64 9.99
CA ALA A 585 5.05 -4.03 11.33
C ALA A 585 5.03 -2.51 11.24
N ASN A 586 4.25 -1.88 12.14
CA ASN A 586 4.23 -0.43 12.33
C ASN A 586 5.46 0.06 13.14
N LEU A 587 6.65 -0.37 12.71
CA LEU A 587 7.93 -0.14 13.37
C LEU A 587 8.31 1.34 13.32
N GLN A 588 8.64 1.97 14.45
CA GLN A 588 9.18 3.33 14.44
C GLN A 588 10.67 3.32 14.06
N PRO A 589 11.20 4.37 13.40
CA PRO A 589 12.61 4.40 12.98
C PRO A 589 13.61 4.15 14.12
N GLU A 590 13.29 4.58 15.34
CA GLU A 590 14.11 4.43 16.55
C GLU A 590 14.17 2.97 17.03
N LYS A 591 13.25 2.11 16.56
CA LYS A 591 13.24 0.67 16.85
C LYS A 591 14.04 -0.15 15.83
N CYS A 592 14.52 0.46 14.75
CA CYS A 592 15.45 -0.22 13.84
C CYS A 592 16.74 -0.54 14.61
N GLY A 593 17.38 -1.66 14.30
CA GLY A 593 18.47 -2.27 15.06
C GLY A 593 18.01 -3.28 16.11
N GLY A 594 16.70 -3.33 16.43
CA GLY A 594 16.13 -4.36 17.30
C GLY A 594 15.89 -5.70 16.56
N PRO A 595 15.90 -6.82 17.30
CA PRO A 595 15.72 -8.16 16.75
C PRO A 595 14.29 -8.45 16.28
N VAL A 596 14.16 -9.51 15.49
CA VAL A 596 12.89 -10.05 14.99
C VAL A 596 12.90 -11.56 15.20
N PHE A 597 11.75 -12.09 15.64
CA PHE A 597 11.58 -13.50 15.98
C PHE A 597 10.36 -14.12 15.28
N ASP A 598 10.34 -15.44 15.16
CA ASP A 598 9.16 -16.22 14.78
C ASP A 598 8.29 -16.57 16.01
N LEU A 599 7.18 -17.30 15.78
CA LEU A 599 6.28 -17.77 16.84
C LEU A 599 6.92 -18.73 17.85
N SER A 600 8.05 -19.36 17.50
CA SER A 600 8.80 -20.26 18.38
C SER A 600 9.86 -19.51 19.20
N GLY A 601 10.04 -18.21 18.98
CA GLY A 601 11.08 -17.40 19.61
C GLY A 601 12.46 -17.55 18.96
N ASN A 602 12.54 -18.11 17.76
CA ASN A 602 13.81 -18.18 17.02
C ASN A 602 14.11 -16.83 16.40
N PHE A 603 15.37 -16.40 16.50
CA PHE A 603 15.84 -15.17 15.85
C PHE A 603 15.86 -15.35 14.33
N ILE A 604 15.13 -14.49 13.61
CA ILE A 604 15.02 -14.55 12.15
C ILE A 604 15.78 -13.43 11.44
N GLY A 605 16.11 -12.36 12.16
CA GLY A 605 16.80 -11.20 11.59
C GLY A 605 16.67 -9.94 12.44
N MET A 606 17.20 -8.83 11.94
CA MET A 606 17.21 -7.55 12.65
C MET A 606 16.49 -6.48 11.84
N ASN A 607 15.56 -5.75 12.44
CA ASN A 607 14.88 -4.64 11.79
C ASN A 607 15.91 -3.60 11.33
N ILE A 608 15.89 -3.15 10.08
CA ILE A 608 16.89 -2.22 9.54
C ILE A 608 16.29 -0.91 9.02
N ALA A 609 15.04 -0.92 8.56
CA ALA A 609 14.43 0.28 8.02
C ALA A 609 12.91 0.27 8.07
N ARG A 610 12.33 1.42 8.42
CA ARG A 610 10.98 1.80 8.05
C ARG A 610 11.01 2.50 6.69
N ASN A 611 10.64 1.80 5.62
CA ASN A 611 10.74 2.29 4.25
C ASN A 611 9.52 3.14 3.84
N SER A 612 8.32 2.69 4.18
CA SER A 612 7.07 3.36 3.83
C SER A 612 6.05 3.29 4.97
N ARG A 613 4.80 3.66 4.67
CA ARG A 613 3.64 3.51 5.57
C ARG A 613 3.52 2.11 6.11
N VAL A 614 3.71 1.15 5.24
CA VAL A 614 3.39 -0.25 5.48
C VAL A 614 4.57 -1.18 5.25
N ARG A 615 5.68 -0.68 4.67
CA ARG A 615 6.89 -1.49 4.46
C ARG A 615 7.92 -1.20 5.53
N SER A 616 8.22 -2.24 6.28
CA SER A 616 9.39 -2.33 7.14
C SER A 616 10.30 -3.44 6.60
N TYR A 617 11.60 -3.23 6.74
CA TYR A 617 12.63 -4.16 6.31
C TYR A 617 13.40 -4.67 7.52
N ALA A 618 13.66 -5.97 7.54
CA ALA A 618 14.64 -6.60 8.40
C ALA A 618 15.74 -7.24 7.55
N LEU A 619 16.97 -7.24 8.05
CA LEU A 619 18.06 -8.02 7.48
C LEU A 619 17.92 -9.47 7.95
N PRO A 620 17.98 -10.47 7.05
CA PRO A 620 17.95 -11.87 7.44
C PRO A 620 19.09 -12.21 8.39
N ILE A 621 18.88 -13.19 9.27
CA ILE A 621 19.91 -13.66 10.18
C ILE A 621 21.21 -14.07 9.47
N THR A 622 21.15 -14.62 8.27
CA THR A 622 22.35 -15.01 7.51
C THR A 622 23.29 -13.83 7.28
N VAL A 623 22.76 -12.63 7.01
CA VAL A 623 23.55 -11.40 6.86
C VAL A 623 24.13 -10.95 8.20
N ILE A 624 23.35 -11.05 9.28
CA ILE A 624 23.81 -10.67 10.63
C ILE A 624 24.92 -11.61 11.11
N LYS A 625 24.74 -12.91 10.91
CA LYS A 625 25.71 -13.94 11.27
C LYS A 625 27.04 -13.74 10.55
N GLU A 626 27.00 -13.59 9.23
CA GLU A 626 28.19 -13.32 8.41
C GLU A 626 28.93 -12.08 8.93
N PHE A 627 28.21 -10.98 9.19
CA PHE A 627 28.82 -9.75 9.72
C PHE A 627 29.44 -9.90 11.11
N VAL A 628 28.82 -10.67 12.01
CA VAL A 628 29.33 -10.90 13.38
C VAL A 628 30.52 -11.87 13.38
N GLU A 629 30.54 -12.84 12.47
CA GLU A 629 31.59 -13.86 12.39
C GLU A 629 32.82 -13.42 11.57
N ASP A 630 32.69 -12.42 10.69
CA ASP A 630 33.75 -11.85 9.84
C ASP A 630 34.74 -10.94 10.62
N GLN A 631 35.20 -11.38 11.79
CA GLN A 631 36.15 -10.66 12.67
C GLN A 631 37.63 -10.98 12.39
N ASP A 632 37.96 -11.61 11.25
CA ASP A 632 39.32 -12.05 10.90
C ASP A 632 40.15 -10.97 10.16
#